data_AF-A0A531MNV1-F1
#
_entry.id   AF-A0A531MNV1-F1
#
_cell.length_a   1.000
_cell.length_b   1.000
_cell.length_c   1.000
_cell.angle_alpha   90.00
_cell.angle_beta   90.00
_cell.angle_gamma   90.00
#
_symmetry.space_group_name_H-M   'P 1'
#
loop_
_entity.id
_entity.type
_entity.pdbx_description
1 polymer ?
#
loop_
_entity_poly.entity_id
_entity_poly.type
_entity_poly.pdbx_seq_one_letter_code
_entity_poly.pdbx_strand_id
1 'polypeptide(L)' 'MTFARVALLAAAFVVAAVLCPFPSAGSERVALSVAIDGAIGPASSRQLKEALDAAARRDAAVLI' A
#
# COMPACT_ATOMS: atom_id res chain seq x y z
N MET A 1 -31.56 17.70 -28.04
CA MET A 1 -31.52 17.75 -26.55
C MET A 1 -30.50 16.78 -25.93
N THR A 2 -29.93 15.84 -26.67
CA THR A 2 -29.04 14.77 -26.16
C THR A 2 -27.59 15.21 -25.98
N PHE A 3 -27.02 15.96 -26.92
CA PHE A 3 -25.61 16.36 -26.89
C PHE A 3 -25.23 17.23 -25.69
N ALA A 4 -26.08 18.20 -25.31
CA ALA A 4 -25.82 19.05 -24.15
C ALA A 4 -25.75 18.23 -22.84
N ARG A 5 -26.60 17.21 -22.69
CA ARG A 5 -26.56 16.32 -21.53
C ARG A 5 -25.34 15.41 -21.52
N VAL A 6 -24.93 14.92 -22.69
CA VAL A 6 -23.71 14.10 -22.83
C VAL A 6 -22.46 14.93 -22.49
N ALA A 7 -22.41 16.18 -22.95
CA ALA A 7 -21.31 17.09 -22.62
C ALA A 7 -21.25 17.40 -21.12
N LEU A 8 -22.40 17.59 -20.47
CA LEU A 8 -22.48 17.84 -19.04
C LEU A 8 -22.03 16.63 -18.21
N LEU A 9 -22.42 15.42 -18.63
CA LEU A 9 -21.98 14.16 -18.01
C LEU A 9 -20.47 13.96 -18.15
N ALA A 10 -19.91 14.22 -19.34
CA ALA A 10 -18.47 14.12 -19.57
C ALA A 10 -17.69 15.12 -18.70
N ALA A 11 -18.15 16.37 -18.63
CA ALA A 11 -17.54 17.39 -17.78
C ALA A 11 -17.58 17.01 -16.29
N ALA A 12 -18.72 16.49 -15.82
CA ALA A 12 -18.85 16.02 -14.44
C ALA A 12 -17.90 14.86 -14.12
N PHE A 13 -17.70 13.93 -15.05
CA PHE A 13 -16.79 12.79 -14.87
C PHE A 13 -15.33 13.23 -14.79
N VAL A 14 -14.92 14.20 -15.62
CA VAL A 14 -13.56 14.77 -15.58
C VAL A 14 -13.32 15.48 -14.25
N VAL A 15 -14.28 16.29 -13.79
CA VAL A 15 -14.18 16.98 -12.50
C VAL A 15 -14.09 15.97 -11.34
N ALA A 16 -14.90 14.92 -11.37
CA ALA A 16 -14.84 13.85 -10.37
C ALA A 16 -13.50 13.11 -10.38
N ALA A 17 -12.91 12.83 -11.55
CA ALA A 17 -11.61 12.18 -11.64
C ALA A 17 -10.44 13.04 -11.14
N VAL A 18 -10.55 14.37 -11.24
CA VAL A 18 -9.55 15.30 -10.70
C VAL A 18 -9.69 15.46 -9.19
N LEU A 19 -10.94 15.52 -8.68
CA LEU A 19 -11.21 15.75 -7.26
C LEU A 19 -11.15 14.49 -6.40
N CYS A 20 -11.39 13.32 -6.99
CA CYS A 20 -11.30 12.03 -6.32
C CYS A 20 -10.04 11.32 -6.80
N PRO A 21 -8.89 11.48 -6.13
CA PRO A 21 -7.76 10.58 -6.34
C PRO A 21 -8.26 9.18 -5.99
N PHE A 22 -8.49 8.37 -7.02
CA PHE A 22 -8.79 6.95 -6.82
C PHE A 22 -7.68 6.39 -5.94
N PRO A 23 -8.00 5.66 -4.85
CA PRO A 23 -6.98 4.97 -4.09
C PRO A 23 -6.23 4.08 -5.08
N SER A 24 -4.95 4.40 -5.29
CA SER A 24 -4.10 3.59 -6.15
C SER A 24 -4.19 2.16 -5.65
N ALA A 25 -4.65 1.25 -6.51
CA ALA A 25 -4.64 -0.18 -6.24
C ALA A 25 -3.21 -0.76 -6.03
N GLY A 26 -2.19 0.10 -5.98
CA GLY A 26 -0.80 -0.22 -5.66
C GLY A 26 -0.38 0.07 -4.21
N SER A 27 -1.27 0.49 -3.31
CA SER A 27 -0.98 0.54 -1.87
C SER A 27 -1.63 -0.65 -1.16
N GLU A 28 -1.30 -1.86 -1.62
CA GLU A 28 -1.48 -3.03 -0.77
C GLU A 28 -0.50 -2.86 0.40
N ARG A 29 -1.03 -2.63 1.61
CA ARG A 29 -0.22 -2.53 2.83
C ARG A 29 0.41 -3.90 3.08
N VAL A 30 1.63 -4.09 2.59
CA VAL A 30 2.42 -5.29 2.85
C VAL A 30 2.83 -5.25 4.32
N ALA A 31 2.33 -6.21 5.09
CA ALA A 31 2.75 -6.42 6.48
C ALA A 31 3.79 -7.54 6.53
N LEU A 32 4.92 -7.28 7.17
CA LEU A 32 5.90 -8.33 7.45
C LEU A 32 5.50 -9.00 8.77
N SER A 33 5.09 -10.27 8.71
CA SER A 33 4.81 -11.11 9.88
C SER A 33 6.01 -12.02 10.14
N VAL A 34 6.68 -11.85 11.27
CA VAL A 34 7.83 -12.68 11.65
C VAL A 34 7.47 -13.53 12.86
N ALA A 35 7.13 -14.80 12.63
CA ALA A 35 6.96 -15.76 13.72
C ALA A 35 8.32 -16.36 14.09
N ILE A 36 8.77 -16.14 15.32
CA ILE A 36 10.02 -16.71 15.84
C ILE A 36 9.65 -17.92 16.71
N ASP A 37 9.83 -19.12 16.17
CA ASP A 37 9.67 -20.37 16.92
C ASP A 37 11.05 -20.89 17.37
N GLY A 38 11.26 -21.00 18.70
CA GLY A 38 12.50 -21.45 19.33
C GLY A 38 13.28 -20.38 20.12
N ALA A 39 14.47 -20.74 20.59
CA ALA A 39 15.35 -19.84 21.34
C ALA A 39 16.00 -18.81 20.39
N ILE A 40 15.87 -17.51 20.70
CA ILE A 40 16.47 -16.43 19.92
C ILE A 40 17.99 -16.48 20.06
N GLY A 41 18.64 -17.11 19.08
CA GLY A 41 20.10 -17.17 18.97
C GLY A 41 20.69 -15.99 18.17
N PRO A 42 22.03 -15.84 18.20
CA PRO A 42 22.73 -14.79 17.45
C PRO A 42 22.46 -14.85 15.93
N ALA A 43 22.22 -16.04 15.38
CA ALA A 43 21.84 -16.21 13.97
C ALA A 43 20.44 -15.62 13.66
N SER A 44 19.42 -15.98 14.44
CA SER A 44 18.05 -15.45 14.26
C SER A 44 17.97 -13.94 14.48
N SER A 45 18.77 -13.39 15.41
CA SER A 45 18.83 -11.93 15.62
C SER A 45 19.34 -11.15 14.40
N ARG A 46 20.29 -11.71 13.64
CA ARG A 46 20.79 -11.10 12.40
C ARG A 46 19.76 -11.16 11.28
N GLN A 47 19.10 -12.31 11.12
CA GLN A 47 18.04 -12.50 10.13
C GLN A 47 16.83 -11.58 10.39
N LEU A 48 16.42 -11.44 11.66
CA LEU A 48 15.35 -10.51 12.04
C LEU A 48 15.72 -9.07 11.71
N LYS A 49 16.97 -8.67 11.98
CA LYS A 49 17.47 -7.33 11.67
C LYS A 49 17.53 -7.04 10.18
N GLU A 50 17.94 -7.99 9.35
CA GLU A 50 17.91 -7.87 7.89
C GLU A 50 16.47 -7.78 7.36
N ALA A 51 15.55 -8.58 7.92
CA ALA A 51 14.14 -8.53 7.57
C ALA A 51 13.47 -7.20 7.95
N LEU A 52 13.82 -6.62 9.11
CA LEU A 52 13.37 -5.30 9.53
C LEU A 52 13.90 -4.18 8.63
N ASP A 53 15.17 -4.23 8.22
CA ASP A 53 15.75 -3.22 7.30
C ASP A 53 15.04 -3.27 5.94
N ALA A 54 14.73 -4.47 5.45
CA ALA A 54 13.97 -4.65 4.22
C ALA A 54 12.53 -4.13 4.34
N ALA A 55 11.87 -4.32 5.50
CA ALA A 55 10.54 -3.79 5.76
C ALA A 55 10.53 -2.26 5.85
N ALA A 56 11.52 -1.68 6.53
CA ALA A 56 11.67 -0.22 6.64
C ALA A 56 11.88 0.44 5.27
N ARG A 57 12.68 -0.17 4.38
CA ARG A 57 12.88 0.31 3.00
C ARG A 57 11.61 0.28 2.15
N ARG A 58 10.63 -0.54 2.52
CA ARG A 58 9.38 -0.73 1.77
C ARG A 58 8.18 -0.04 2.40
N ASP A 59 8.39 0.76 3.46
CA ASP A 59 7.31 1.36 4.25
C ASP A 59 6.27 0.32 4.72
N ALA A 60 6.76 -0.90 5.00
CA ALA A 60 5.93 -2.03 5.39
C ALA A 60 5.64 -1.97 6.90
N ALA A 61 4.39 -2.22 7.28
CA ALA A 61 4.03 -2.36 8.69
C ALA A 61 4.66 -3.65 9.24
N VAL A 62 5.35 -3.56 10.37
CA VAL A 62 6.00 -4.71 11.01
C VAL A 62 5.18 -5.15 12.22
N LEU A 63 4.80 -6.43 12.24
CA LEU A 63 4.22 -7.10 13.40
C LEU A 63 5.18 -8.22 13.80
N ILE A 64 5.79 -8.09 14.99
CA ILE A 64 6.71 -9.06 15.58
C ILE A 64 5.97 -9.82 16.68
#